data_AF-R5JD86-F1
#
_entry.id   AF-R5JD86-F1
#
_cell.length_a   1.000
_cell.length_b   1.000
_cell.length_c   1.000
_cell.angle_alpha   90.00
_cell.angle_beta   90.00
_cell.angle_gamma   90.00
#
_symmetry.space_group_name_H-M   'P 1'
#
loop_
_entity.id
_entity.type
_entity.pdbx_description
1 polymer ?
#
loop_
_entity_poly.entity_id
_entity_poly.type
_entity_poly.pdbx_seq_one_letter_code
_entity_poly.pdbx_strand_id
1 'polypeptide(L)'
;MGFKVLLSPFVYVYHGLLAILIAIGSFIRYVFLGILAFPTMIVRLFVRDKSKTPKVTIEAKKTENSYKKTDILLAEHEREKEKKAKQEEKIRQKNQEIQEKKAQRRLNDYIQDSSKLEDKTASEKIDKVGNKVLSFSDKIKNLLNTKIGDGGQVKDKYQDAEEMIVNFEGPEAEKTKDKLTYEYIVRAPEGNVIKGYWAAYSLVEVHSFLKSQGYKVYSIRTNKWINIMYGNVGGSHDKFKNHDLIFFLAQVSTYLKVGIPLADAIRILTKQFKNKKYKRILTQLNYDLTTGKSFSEALANQENAFPSILINMVKTAEMTGELPETLDDMEEYFTEIEETRKAMVTAMMYPAIIFVIAIGVGTFIMLYVVPKFIEIYNTMENAEIPGITLAVLALSNFLQKYIIYIGLAIVIILILCIYLYKNVQSFRKTVQWALMHLPVFGDVIIYKEVTTFTKTFSSLLSHNVFITDSMEILNKVTNNEIYKELIYDAINNIAQGRSISSAFKDQWAFPVPAYEMIVTGERTGQLPEMMHKISLYYQDLHKNSVTRIKTFVEPALIIMLTAMVGVIVLSIVVPMFSMYSQIQA
;
A
#
# COMPACT_ATOMS: atom_id res chain seq x y z
N MET A 1 48.47 20.03 8.24
CA MET A 1 47.34 19.48 9.03
C MET A 1 46.10 20.40 9.10
N GLY A 2 46.22 21.73 9.00
CA GLY A 2 45.11 22.66 9.31
C GLY A 2 43.89 22.72 8.36
N PHE A 3 44.00 22.33 7.08
CA PHE A 3 42.93 22.61 6.10
C PHE A 3 41.70 21.67 6.18
N LYS A 4 41.84 20.47 6.76
CA LYS A 4 40.71 19.52 6.91
C LYS A 4 39.78 19.84 8.10
N VAL A 5 40.24 20.63 9.07
CA VAL A 5 39.48 20.92 10.30
C VAL A 5 38.48 22.07 10.09
N LEU A 6 38.79 23.03 9.22
CA LEU A 6 37.91 24.18 8.92
C LEU A 6 36.70 23.83 8.02
N LEU A 7 36.77 22.73 7.25
CA LEU A 7 35.71 22.31 6.33
C LEU A 7 34.67 21.36 6.96
N SER A 8 34.96 20.75 8.11
CA SER A 8 34.03 19.80 8.74
C SER A 8 32.65 20.40 9.08
N PRO A 9 32.49 21.62 9.65
CA PRO A 9 31.16 22.14 9.96
C PRO A 9 30.34 22.42 8.68
N PHE A 10 30.98 22.89 7.60
CA PHE A 10 30.30 23.07 6.31
C PHE A 10 29.86 21.74 5.68
N VAL A 11 30.64 20.68 5.84
CA VAL A 11 30.26 19.33 5.40
C VAL A 11 29.06 18.80 6.21
N TYR A 12 29.03 19.01 7.53
CA TYR A 12 27.86 18.64 8.35
C TYR A 12 26.62 19.47 8.02
N VAL A 13 26.74 20.78 7.80
CA VAL A 13 25.62 21.63 7.36
C VAL A 13 25.12 21.20 5.98
N TYR A 14 26.01 20.94 5.02
CA TYR A 14 25.64 20.44 3.68
C TYR A 14 24.92 19.09 3.75
N HIS A 15 25.40 18.13 4.54
CA HIS A 15 24.74 16.84 4.71
C HIS A 15 23.43 16.93 5.51
N GLY A 16 23.31 17.85 6.46
CA GLY A 16 22.06 18.17 7.15
C GLY A 16 21.01 18.76 6.19
N LEU A 17 21.42 19.72 5.35
CA LEU A 17 20.57 20.29 4.30
C LEU A 17 20.17 19.24 3.26
N LEU A 18 21.08 18.33 2.88
CA LEU A 18 20.78 17.20 2.01
C LEU A 18 19.81 16.20 2.66
N ALA A 19 19.97 15.89 3.96
CA ALA A 19 19.05 15.02 4.69
C ALA A 19 17.65 15.66 4.83
N ILE A 20 17.58 16.98 5.06
CA ILE A 20 16.32 17.75 5.03
C ILE A 20 15.71 17.73 3.63
N LEU A 21 16.49 17.93 2.57
CA LEU A 21 16.01 17.82 1.17
C LEU A 21 15.57 16.40 0.80
N ILE A 22 16.16 15.36 1.39
CA ILE A 22 15.76 13.95 1.20
C ILE A 22 14.51 13.63 2.02
N ALA A 23 14.38 14.17 3.24
CA ALA A 23 13.16 14.05 4.05
C ALA A 23 11.99 14.78 3.38
N ILE A 24 12.22 16.01 2.90
CA ILE A 24 11.30 16.79 2.06
C ILE A 24 11.04 16.06 0.74
N GLY A 25 12.03 15.44 0.10
CA GLY A 25 11.84 14.68 -1.14
C GLY A 25 11.05 13.38 -0.95
N SER A 26 11.25 12.70 0.17
CA SER A 26 10.45 11.55 0.61
C SER A 26 9.01 11.98 0.89
N PHE A 27 8.85 13.05 1.68
CA PHE A 27 7.57 13.65 2.00
C PHE A 27 6.84 14.13 0.73
N ILE A 28 7.50 14.89 -0.16
CA ILE A 28 7.01 15.30 -1.48
C ILE A 28 6.65 14.08 -2.31
N ARG A 29 7.42 12.98 -2.28
CA ARG A 29 7.06 11.75 -2.99
C ARG A 29 5.79 11.10 -2.43
N TYR A 30 5.61 11.06 -1.11
CA TYR A 30 4.37 10.57 -0.49
C TYR A 30 3.18 11.51 -0.72
N VAL A 31 3.44 12.82 -0.73
CA VAL A 31 2.51 13.90 -1.10
C VAL A 31 2.09 13.80 -2.55
N PHE A 32 3.03 13.59 -3.48
CA PHE A 32 2.79 13.57 -4.92
C PHE A 32 2.16 12.25 -5.35
N LEU A 33 2.55 11.12 -4.73
CA LEU A 33 1.79 9.88 -4.77
C LEU A 33 0.41 10.04 -4.14
N GLY A 34 0.28 10.85 -3.08
CA GLY A 34 -0.99 11.21 -2.45
C GLY A 34 -1.89 12.01 -3.39
N ILE A 35 -1.37 13.02 -4.08
CA ILE A 35 -2.06 13.88 -5.06
C ILE A 35 -2.42 13.08 -6.33
N LEU A 36 -1.53 12.23 -6.84
CA LEU A 36 -1.83 11.32 -7.95
C LEU A 36 -2.85 10.25 -7.55
N ALA A 37 -2.82 9.79 -6.30
CA ALA A 37 -3.84 8.91 -5.75
C ALA A 37 -5.14 9.66 -5.42
N PHE A 38 -5.12 10.98 -5.19
CA PHE A 38 -6.25 11.77 -4.70
C PHE A 38 -7.50 11.67 -5.59
N PRO A 39 -7.43 11.78 -6.94
CA PRO A 39 -8.55 11.47 -7.82
C PRO A 39 -9.06 10.03 -7.63
N THR A 40 -8.16 9.04 -7.59
CA THR A 40 -8.54 7.63 -7.42
C THR A 40 -9.09 7.31 -6.02
N MET A 41 -8.72 8.12 -5.01
CA MET A 41 -9.13 8.01 -3.62
C MET A 41 -10.49 8.68 -3.40
N ILE A 42 -10.75 9.84 -4.01
CA ILE A 42 -12.08 10.46 -4.04
C ILE A 42 -13.06 9.54 -4.77
N VAL A 43 -12.68 9.00 -5.94
CA VAL A 43 -13.50 7.99 -6.64
C VAL A 43 -13.74 6.77 -5.77
N ARG A 44 -12.74 6.26 -5.04
CA ARG A 44 -12.94 5.15 -4.08
C ARG A 44 -13.77 5.54 -2.85
N LEU A 45 -13.74 6.77 -2.38
CA LEU A 45 -14.57 7.25 -1.26
C LEU A 45 -16.03 7.42 -1.67
N PHE A 46 -16.31 7.81 -2.92
CA PHE A 46 -17.67 7.86 -3.46
C PHE A 46 -18.20 6.50 -3.95
N VAL A 47 -17.32 5.57 -4.34
CA VAL A 47 -17.71 4.23 -4.86
C VAL A 47 -17.68 3.14 -3.78
N ARG A 48 -17.01 3.32 -2.63
CA ARG A 48 -16.96 2.30 -1.57
C ARG A 48 -18.14 2.39 -0.60
N ASP A 49 -19.29 2.00 -1.16
CA ASP A 49 -20.47 1.37 -0.58
C ASP A 49 -21.07 1.85 0.77
N LYS A 50 -22.39 1.99 0.74
CA LYS A 50 -23.27 2.14 1.91
C LYS A 50 -23.46 0.80 2.64
N SER A 51 -22.41 0.22 3.24
CA SER A 51 -22.63 -0.84 4.23
C SER A 51 -21.50 -0.96 5.27
N LYS A 52 -21.89 -1.35 6.49
CA LYS A 52 -21.07 -1.75 7.66
C LYS A 52 -20.41 -0.64 8.48
N THR A 53 -21.11 -0.25 9.54
CA THR A 53 -20.53 0.29 10.78
C THR A 53 -19.91 -0.83 11.62
N PRO A 54 -18.78 -0.60 12.30
CA PRO A 54 -18.33 -1.42 13.42
C PRO A 54 -18.51 -0.69 14.77
N LYS A 55 -19.28 -1.29 15.68
CA LYS A 55 -19.02 -1.29 17.13
C LYS A 55 -18.11 -2.52 17.40
N VAL A 56 -17.28 -2.67 18.43
CA VAL A 56 -17.33 -2.30 19.86
C VAL A 56 -15.88 -2.04 20.37
N THR A 57 -15.66 -1.41 21.54
CA THR A 57 -14.95 -1.90 22.78
C THR A 57 -13.64 -1.10 23.05
N ILE A 58 -13.21 -0.79 24.29
CA ILE A 58 -13.91 -0.69 25.59
C ILE A 58 -13.19 0.27 26.60
N GLU A 59 -13.88 0.60 27.70
CA GLU A 59 -13.49 1.18 29.03
C GLU A 59 -12.19 1.97 29.32
N ALA A 60 -12.38 3.22 29.77
CA ALA A 60 -11.85 3.72 31.07
C ALA A 60 -12.77 4.84 31.62
N LYS A 61 -13.18 4.76 32.90
CA LYS A 61 -14.17 5.62 33.65
C LYS A 61 -15.65 5.16 33.68
N LYS A 62 -15.89 4.06 34.39
CA LYS A 62 -17.03 3.96 35.35
C LYS A 62 -16.53 4.64 36.64
N THR A 63 -17.27 5.44 37.42
CA THR A 63 -18.66 5.28 37.88
C THR A 63 -19.37 6.64 38.06
N GLU A 64 -20.48 6.87 37.32
CA GLU A 64 -21.64 7.68 37.79
C GLU A 64 -22.82 7.58 36.79
N ASN A 65 -22.53 7.56 35.49
CA ASN A 65 -23.54 7.72 34.42
C ASN A 65 -24.33 6.45 34.02
N SER A 66 -24.40 5.41 34.85
CA SER A 66 -24.98 4.11 34.42
C SER A 66 -26.51 4.10 34.28
N TYR A 67 -27.23 4.99 34.95
CA TYR A 67 -28.70 5.02 34.88
C TYR A 67 -29.22 5.86 33.70
N LYS A 68 -28.65 7.05 33.45
CA LYS A 68 -29.09 7.94 32.35
C LYS A 68 -28.88 7.36 30.94
N LYS A 69 -27.98 6.38 30.75
CA LYS A 69 -27.66 5.83 29.43
C LYS A 69 -28.71 4.84 28.92
N THR A 70 -29.39 4.13 29.81
CA THR A 70 -30.39 3.10 29.47
C THR A 70 -31.67 3.73 28.94
N ASP A 71 -32.14 4.80 29.60
CA ASP A 71 -33.36 5.52 29.22
C ASP A 71 -33.22 6.22 27.85
N ILE A 72 -32.04 6.79 27.56
CA ILE A 72 -31.73 7.39 26.26
C ILE A 72 -31.76 6.33 25.14
N LEU A 73 -31.21 5.14 25.38
CA LEU A 73 -31.21 4.05 24.41
C LEU A 73 -32.62 3.48 24.17
N LEU A 74 -33.45 3.39 25.21
CA LEU A 74 -34.87 3.01 25.07
C LEU A 74 -35.64 4.05 24.24
N ALA A 75 -35.49 5.34 24.55
CA ALA A 75 -36.14 6.43 23.80
C ALA A 75 -35.68 6.51 22.33
N GLU A 76 -34.41 6.24 22.02
CA GLU A 76 -33.93 6.12 20.65
C GLU A 76 -34.56 4.91 19.93
N HIS A 77 -34.67 3.77 20.61
CA HIS A 77 -35.24 2.56 20.01
C HIS A 77 -36.75 2.68 19.74
N GLU A 78 -37.49 3.41 20.57
CA GLU A 78 -38.91 3.74 20.32
C GLU A 78 -39.06 4.70 19.14
N ARG A 79 -38.23 5.75 19.07
CA ARG A 79 -38.19 6.68 17.92
C ARG A 79 -37.84 5.99 16.60
N GLU A 80 -36.99 4.95 16.63
CA GLU A 80 -36.75 4.11 15.46
C GLU A 80 -37.96 3.25 15.06
N LYS A 81 -38.67 2.66 16.04
CA LYS A 81 -39.89 1.89 15.78
C LYS A 81 -40.98 2.77 15.15
N GLU A 82 -41.20 3.98 15.68
CA GLU A 82 -42.12 4.96 15.07
C GLU A 82 -41.73 5.33 13.64
N LYS A 83 -40.45 5.60 13.38
CA LYS A 83 -39.97 5.95 12.03
C LYS A 83 -40.19 4.79 11.03
N LYS A 84 -39.94 3.55 11.45
CA LYS A 84 -40.19 2.35 10.64
C LYS A 84 -41.68 2.17 10.37
N ALA A 85 -42.54 2.30 11.39
CA ALA A 85 -44.00 2.24 11.22
C ALA A 85 -44.54 3.30 10.24
N LYS A 86 -44.14 4.57 10.41
CA LYS A 86 -44.51 5.68 9.51
C LYS A 86 -43.97 5.50 8.08
N GLN A 87 -42.87 4.75 7.91
CA GLN A 87 -42.32 4.42 6.59
C GLN A 87 -43.08 3.26 5.93
N GLU A 88 -43.44 2.21 6.68
CA GLU A 88 -44.29 1.11 6.20
C GLU A 88 -45.71 1.58 5.83
N GLU A 89 -46.27 2.51 6.61
CA GLU A 89 -47.57 3.12 6.32
C GLU A 89 -47.55 3.91 5.00
N LYS A 90 -46.51 4.72 4.76
CA LYS A 90 -46.30 5.39 3.46
C LYS A 90 -46.11 4.42 2.31
N ILE A 91 -45.48 3.27 2.54
CA ILE A 91 -45.34 2.20 1.52
C ILE A 91 -46.72 1.55 1.25
N ARG A 92 -47.54 1.30 2.27
CA ARG A 92 -48.92 0.80 2.10
C ARG A 92 -49.79 1.76 1.31
N GLN A 93 -49.80 3.05 1.67
CA GLN A 93 -50.55 4.09 0.95
C GLN A 93 -50.12 4.18 -0.53
N LYS A 94 -48.81 4.20 -0.79
CA LYS A 94 -48.29 4.21 -2.17
C LYS A 94 -48.62 2.94 -2.95
N ASN A 95 -48.68 1.78 -2.30
CA ASN A 95 -49.11 0.53 -2.92
C ASN A 95 -50.62 0.51 -3.22
N GLN A 96 -51.44 1.16 -2.39
CA GLN A 96 -52.87 1.37 -2.67
C GLN A 96 -53.07 2.31 -3.86
N GLU A 97 -52.38 3.46 -3.93
CA GLU A 97 -52.37 4.31 -5.13
C GLU A 97 -51.97 3.55 -6.40
N ILE A 98 -50.99 2.64 -6.32
CA ILE A 98 -50.55 1.84 -7.46
C ILE A 98 -51.61 0.79 -7.85
N GLN A 99 -52.34 0.22 -6.89
CA GLN A 99 -53.48 -0.67 -7.17
C GLN A 99 -54.62 0.11 -7.85
N GLU A 100 -54.99 1.29 -7.34
CA GLU A 100 -56.02 2.16 -7.92
C GLU A 100 -55.64 2.63 -9.33
N LYS A 101 -54.40 3.10 -9.54
CA LYS A 101 -53.89 3.47 -10.88
C LYS A 101 -53.83 2.28 -11.84
N LYS A 102 -53.65 1.05 -11.35
CA LYS A 102 -53.76 -0.17 -12.18
C LYS A 102 -55.21 -0.54 -12.48
N ALA A 103 -56.14 -0.33 -11.56
CA ALA A 103 -57.57 -0.53 -11.79
C ALA A 103 -58.11 0.49 -12.81
N GLN A 104 -57.75 1.77 -12.69
CA GLN A 104 -58.09 2.81 -13.67
C GLN A 104 -57.46 2.57 -15.05
N ARG A 105 -56.21 2.07 -15.11
CA ARG A 105 -55.63 1.66 -16.41
C ARG A 105 -56.42 0.53 -17.04
N ARG A 106 -56.74 -0.54 -16.30
CA ARG A 106 -57.57 -1.65 -16.81
C ARG A 106 -58.97 -1.20 -17.25
N LEU A 107 -59.55 -0.20 -16.58
CA LEU A 107 -60.83 0.39 -16.99
C LEU A 107 -60.69 1.20 -18.30
N ASN A 108 -59.62 1.98 -18.43
CA ASN A 108 -59.33 2.74 -19.65
C ASN A 108 -58.98 1.82 -20.83
N ASP A 109 -58.21 0.76 -20.60
CA ASP A 109 -57.86 -0.25 -21.62
C ASP A 109 -59.14 -0.92 -22.16
N TYR A 110 -60.12 -1.22 -21.29
CA TYR A 110 -61.42 -1.79 -21.67
C TYR A 110 -62.32 -0.79 -22.43
N ILE A 111 -62.18 0.51 -22.19
CA ILE A 111 -62.87 1.56 -22.95
C ILE A 111 -62.19 1.76 -24.33
N GLN A 112 -60.86 1.63 -24.39
CA GLN A 112 -60.06 1.88 -25.60
C GLN A 112 -60.16 0.75 -26.63
N ASP A 113 -60.38 -0.50 -26.22
CA ASP A 113 -60.59 -1.64 -27.14
C ASP A 113 -61.95 -1.60 -27.89
N SER A 114 -62.83 -0.66 -27.57
CA SER A 114 -64.18 -0.55 -28.17
C SER A 114 -64.33 0.50 -29.28
N SER A 115 -63.26 1.23 -29.64
CA SER A 115 -63.25 2.16 -30.79
C SER A 115 -62.17 1.78 -31.82
N LYS A 116 -62.64 1.26 -32.96
CA LYS A 116 -61.86 0.84 -34.13
C LYS A 116 -61.12 1.99 -34.86
N LEU A 117 -60.17 1.54 -35.70
CA LEU A 117 -59.75 2.07 -37.01
C LEU A 117 -58.65 3.15 -37.10
N GLU A 118 -57.83 2.93 -38.15
CA GLU A 118 -57.10 3.88 -39.01
C GLU A 118 -55.84 4.62 -38.52
N ASP A 119 -54.70 3.98 -38.80
CA ASP A 119 -53.76 4.34 -39.88
C ASP A 119 -52.86 5.61 -39.81
N LYS A 120 -51.62 5.40 -40.29
CA LYS A 120 -50.65 6.33 -40.90
C LYS A 120 -49.91 7.44 -40.10
N THR A 121 -48.58 7.26 -40.17
CA THR A 121 -47.52 8.27 -40.40
C THR A 121 -47.30 9.42 -39.41
N ALA A 122 -46.11 9.44 -38.80
CA ALA A 122 -45.06 10.40 -39.17
C ALA A 122 -43.71 10.03 -38.53
N SER A 123 -42.78 9.48 -39.31
CA SER A 123 -41.35 9.50 -38.98
C SER A 123 -40.56 9.62 -40.27
N GLU A 124 -40.25 10.87 -40.61
CA GLU A 124 -39.38 11.20 -41.72
C GLU A 124 -38.47 12.37 -41.30
N LYS A 125 -37.18 12.27 -41.62
CA LYS A 125 -36.16 13.33 -41.52
C LYS A 125 -35.87 13.85 -40.09
N ILE A 126 -34.72 13.44 -39.56
CA ILE A 126 -33.48 14.21 -39.73
C ILE A 126 -32.31 13.23 -39.79
N ASP A 127 -31.70 13.13 -40.97
CA ASP A 127 -30.46 12.39 -41.15
C ASP A 127 -29.55 13.18 -42.10
N LYS A 128 -28.51 13.80 -41.54
CA LYS A 128 -27.30 14.37 -42.20
C LYS A 128 -26.47 15.15 -41.17
N VAL A 129 -25.56 14.44 -40.50
CA VAL A 129 -24.27 14.93 -39.95
C VAL A 129 -23.45 13.76 -39.34
N GLY A 130 -24.10 12.68 -38.89
CA GLY A 130 -23.45 11.58 -38.16
C GLY A 130 -22.39 10.75 -38.92
N ASN A 131 -22.37 10.77 -40.26
CA ASN A 131 -21.63 9.79 -41.07
C ASN A 131 -20.13 10.09 -41.31
N LYS A 132 -19.50 11.00 -40.55
CA LYS A 132 -18.04 11.18 -40.56
C LYS A 132 -17.34 10.81 -39.24
N VAL A 133 -18.09 10.56 -38.16
CA VAL A 133 -17.54 10.21 -36.84
C VAL A 133 -17.46 8.69 -36.62
N LEU A 134 -18.37 7.93 -37.21
CA LEU A 134 -18.44 6.46 -37.05
C LEU A 134 -17.23 5.73 -37.64
N SER A 135 -16.74 6.15 -38.80
CA SER A 135 -15.57 5.54 -39.47
C SER A 135 -14.27 5.55 -38.63
N PHE A 136 -14.09 6.58 -37.79
CA PHE A 136 -12.91 6.68 -36.93
C PHE A 136 -13.06 5.87 -35.63
N SER A 137 -14.29 5.81 -35.09
CA SER A 137 -14.67 4.91 -33.98
C SER A 137 -14.34 3.45 -34.31
N ASP A 138 -14.71 2.98 -35.49
CA ASP A 138 -14.60 1.55 -35.82
C ASP A 138 -13.15 1.12 -36.09
N LYS A 139 -12.32 2.00 -36.66
CA LYS A 139 -10.86 1.77 -36.73
C LYS A 139 -10.21 1.72 -35.35
N ILE A 140 -10.62 2.58 -34.41
CA ILE A 140 -10.11 2.57 -33.04
C ILE A 140 -10.59 1.32 -32.27
N LYS A 141 -11.85 0.90 -32.43
CA LYS A 141 -12.38 -0.37 -31.90
C LYS A 141 -11.56 -1.57 -32.39
N ASN A 142 -11.25 -1.64 -33.68
CA ASN A 142 -10.47 -2.75 -34.24
C ASN A 142 -8.98 -2.73 -33.80
N LEU A 143 -8.40 -1.55 -33.54
CA LEU A 143 -7.06 -1.44 -32.93
C LEU A 143 -7.03 -1.78 -31.43
N LEU A 144 -8.13 -1.55 -30.71
CA LEU A 144 -8.25 -1.90 -29.29
C LEU A 144 -8.56 -3.40 -29.08
N ASN A 145 -9.44 -3.99 -29.90
CA ASN A 145 -9.74 -5.42 -29.86
C ASN A 145 -8.54 -6.30 -30.23
N THR A 146 -7.56 -5.79 -30.97
CA THR A 146 -6.31 -6.53 -31.27
C THR A 146 -5.25 -6.47 -30.16
N LYS A 147 -5.47 -5.68 -29.09
CA LYS A 147 -4.57 -5.59 -27.92
C LYS A 147 -5.22 -5.87 -26.56
N ILE A 148 -6.53 -6.09 -26.49
CA ILE A 148 -7.24 -6.40 -25.25
C ILE A 148 -7.90 -7.78 -25.33
N GLY A 149 -7.21 -8.78 -24.77
CA GLY A 149 -7.81 -9.95 -24.14
C GLY A 149 -8.73 -10.83 -24.99
N ASP A 150 -8.12 -11.74 -25.78
CA ASP A 150 -8.83 -12.85 -26.43
C ASP A 150 -9.35 -13.89 -25.40
N GLY A 151 -10.46 -13.54 -24.73
CA GLY A 151 -11.23 -14.44 -23.87
C GLY A 151 -12.53 -14.95 -24.53
N GLY A 152 -12.93 -14.34 -25.65
CA GLY A 152 -14.13 -14.70 -26.40
C GLY A 152 -13.87 -15.86 -27.38
N GLN A 153 -12.90 -15.71 -28.28
CA GLN A 153 -12.68 -16.69 -29.36
C GLN A 153 -12.14 -18.03 -28.82
N VAL A 154 -11.48 -18.00 -27.65
CA VAL A 154 -11.04 -19.20 -26.91
C VAL A 154 -12.21 -20.03 -26.36
N LYS A 155 -13.40 -19.45 -26.13
CA LYS A 155 -14.56 -20.22 -25.68
C LYS A 155 -15.17 -21.04 -26.82
N ASP A 156 -15.42 -20.41 -27.95
CA ASP A 156 -16.12 -21.03 -29.09
C ASP A 156 -15.23 -22.07 -29.80
N LYS A 157 -13.92 -21.78 -29.94
CA LYS A 157 -12.98 -22.68 -30.65
C LYS A 157 -12.68 -24.00 -29.93
N TYR A 158 -12.91 -24.07 -28.61
CA TYR A 158 -12.65 -25.25 -27.79
C TYR A 158 -13.91 -25.75 -27.06
N GLN A 159 -15.09 -25.46 -27.61
CA GLN A 159 -16.34 -25.92 -27.03
C GLN A 159 -16.50 -27.44 -27.19
N ASP A 160 -16.12 -27.95 -28.35
CA ASP A 160 -16.21 -29.37 -28.75
C ASP A 160 -14.82 -30.05 -28.91
N ALA A 161 -13.77 -29.46 -28.35
CA ALA A 161 -12.43 -30.05 -28.40
C ALA A 161 -12.33 -31.31 -27.53
N GLU A 162 -11.70 -32.37 -28.05
CA GLU A 162 -11.42 -33.60 -27.30
C GLU A 162 -10.33 -33.36 -26.23
N GLU A 163 -10.36 -34.15 -25.16
CA GLU A 163 -9.35 -34.07 -24.09
C GLU A 163 -8.02 -34.64 -24.59
N MET A 164 -6.93 -33.89 -24.43
CA MET A 164 -5.60 -34.29 -24.86
C MET A 164 -5.16 -35.56 -24.12
N ILE A 165 -4.99 -36.65 -24.84
CA ILE A 165 -4.38 -37.88 -24.33
C ILE A 165 -2.87 -37.73 -24.48
N VAL A 166 -2.15 -37.77 -23.36
CA VAL A 166 -0.68 -37.70 -23.32
C VAL A 166 -0.11 -39.10 -23.16
N ASN A 167 0.93 -39.42 -23.92
CA ASN A 167 1.62 -40.71 -23.78
C ASN A 167 2.71 -40.61 -22.69
N PHE A 168 2.53 -41.38 -21.61
CA PHE A 168 3.43 -41.40 -20.46
C PHE A 168 4.79 -42.07 -20.72
N GLU A 169 4.95 -42.77 -21.84
CA GLU A 169 6.18 -43.50 -22.23
C GLU A 169 6.86 -42.91 -23.48
N GLY A 170 6.32 -41.82 -24.04
CA GLY A 170 6.85 -41.14 -25.24
C GLY A 170 7.83 -40.00 -24.93
N PRO A 171 8.34 -39.30 -25.97
CA PRO A 171 9.25 -38.15 -25.81
C PRO A 171 8.63 -36.98 -25.03
N GLU A 172 7.30 -36.95 -24.83
CA GLU A 172 6.59 -35.98 -23.98
C GLU A 172 6.83 -36.19 -22.47
N ALA A 173 7.32 -37.36 -22.09
CA ALA A 173 7.66 -37.74 -20.72
C ALA A 173 9.10 -37.37 -20.31
N GLU A 174 9.98 -37.08 -21.27
CA GLU A 174 11.36 -36.68 -20.98
C GLU A 174 11.42 -35.43 -20.11
N LYS A 175 12.19 -35.51 -19.01
CA LYS A 175 12.43 -34.36 -18.12
C LYS A 175 13.59 -33.54 -18.64
N THR A 176 13.31 -32.29 -18.96
CA THR A 176 14.34 -31.28 -19.26
C THR A 176 15.13 -30.91 -17.99
N LYS A 177 16.39 -30.49 -18.14
CA LYS A 177 17.25 -30.10 -17.01
C LYS A 177 16.77 -28.80 -16.35
N ASP A 178 16.36 -27.84 -17.18
CA ASP A 178 15.83 -26.54 -16.77
C ASP A 178 14.31 -26.51 -16.96
N LYS A 179 13.58 -25.81 -16.09
CA LYS A 179 12.12 -25.67 -16.21
C LYS A 179 11.76 -24.93 -17.51
N LEU A 180 10.97 -25.56 -18.37
CA LEU A 180 10.38 -24.92 -19.54
C LEU A 180 8.98 -24.41 -19.23
N THR A 181 8.61 -23.28 -19.82
CA THR A 181 7.27 -22.71 -19.76
C THR A 181 6.40 -23.25 -20.89
N TYR A 182 5.35 -23.97 -20.50
CA TYR A 182 4.32 -24.52 -21.35
C TYR A 182 3.06 -23.62 -21.31
N GLU A 183 2.59 -23.19 -22.47
CA GLU A 183 1.25 -22.65 -22.66
C GLU A 183 0.23 -23.80 -22.60
N TYR A 184 -0.82 -23.64 -21.79
CA TYR A 184 -1.90 -24.61 -21.69
C TYR A 184 -3.27 -23.98 -21.92
N ILE A 185 -4.18 -24.77 -22.50
CA ILE A 185 -5.60 -24.41 -22.65
C ILE A 185 -6.43 -25.52 -21.98
N VAL A 186 -7.25 -25.12 -21.02
CA VAL A 186 -8.05 -26.03 -20.19
C VAL A 186 -9.49 -25.58 -20.03
N ARG A 187 -10.44 -26.50 -19.87
CA ARG A 187 -11.78 -26.22 -19.35
C ARG A 187 -11.80 -26.41 -17.83
N ALA A 188 -12.20 -25.37 -17.10
CA ALA A 188 -12.49 -25.42 -15.67
C ALA A 188 -13.74 -26.26 -15.38
N PRO A 189 -13.90 -26.80 -14.14
CA PRO A 189 -15.16 -27.42 -13.70
C PRO A 189 -16.39 -26.51 -13.89
N GLU A 190 -16.18 -25.19 -13.83
CA GLU A 190 -17.17 -24.13 -14.06
C GLU A 190 -17.53 -23.94 -15.55
N GLY A 191 -17.06 -24.79 -16.46
CA GLY A 191 -17.29 -24.73 -17.92
C GLY A 191 -16.46 -23.67 -18.68
N ASN A 192 -15.79 -22.75 -17.97
CA ASN A 192 -14.97 -21.72 -18.59
C ASN A 192 -13.66 -22.29 -19.18
N VAL A 193 -13.36 -21.97 -20.44
CA VAL A 193 -12.05 -22.25 -21.04
C VAL A 193 -11.05 -21.18 -20.59
N ILE A 194 -9.91 -21.61 -20.07
CA ILE A 194 -8.84 -20.77 -19.52
C ILE A 194 -7.55 -21.06 -20.28
N LYS A 195 -6.92 -20.02 -20.79
CA LYS A 195 -5.56 -20.05 -21.31
C LYS A 195 -4.58 -19.63 -20.23
N GLY A 196 -3.52 -20.41 -20.00
CA GLY A 196 -2.51 -20.15 -18.97
C GLY A 196 -1.10 -20.53 -19.42
N TYR A 197 -0.12 -20.27 -18.55
CA TYR A 197 1.29 -20.61 -18.75
C TYR A 197 1.82 -21.24 -17.47
N TRP A 198 2.62 -22.30 -17.60
CA TRP A 198 3.12 -23.11 -16.50
C TRP A 198 4.59 -23.50 -16.68
N ALA A 199 5.42 -23.40 -15.64
CA ALA A 199 6.82 -23.82 -15.69
C ALA A 199 7.00 -25.22 -15.06
N ALA A 200 7.45 -26.20 -15.84
CA ALA A 200 7.63 -27.60 -15.43
C ALA A 200 8.84 -28.24 -16.14
N TYR A 201 9.20 -29.46 -15.74
CA TYR A 201 10.31 -30.21 -16.33
C TYR A 201 9.87 -31.09 -17.51
N SER A 202 8.61 -31.52 -17.59
CA SER A 202 8.06 -32.26 -18.73
C SER A 202 6.61 -31.88 -19.07
N LEU A 203 6.12 -32.28 -20.25
CA LEU A 203 4.73 -32.03 -20.66
C LEU A 203 3.76 -32.89 -19.84
N VAL A 204 4.11 -34.16 -19.60
CA VAL A 204 3.37 -35.10 -18.74
C VAL A 204 3.11 -34.53 -17.35
N GLU A 205 4.08 -33.82 -16.77
CA GLU A 205 3.96 -33.19 -15.46
C GLU A 205 2.91 -32.07 -15.44
N VAL A 206 2.89 -31.21 -16.47
CA VAL A 206 1.87 -30.17 -16.63
C VAL A 206 0.48 -30.78 -16.79
N HIS A 207 0.35 -31.84 -17.60
CA HIS A 207 -0.92 -32.53 -17.82
C HIS A 207 -1.47 -33.16 -16.54
N SER A 208 -0.62 -33.91 -15.83
CA SER A 208 -0.96 -34.58 -14.58
C SER A 208 -1.38 -33.59 -13.49
N PHE A 209 -0.65 -32.47 -13.36
CA PHE A 209 -1.02 -31.40 -12.42
C PHE A 209 -2.35 -30.75 -12.79
N LEU A 210 -2.58 -30.35 -14.04
CA LEU A 210 -3.84 -29.73 -14.45
C LEU A 210 -5.02 -30.69 -14.22
N LYS A 211 -4.84 -31.98 -14.50
CA LYS A 211 -5.85 -33.01 -14.26
C LYS A 211 -6.14 -33.22 -12.77
N SER A 212 -5.13 -33.19 -11.89
CA SER A 212 -5.32 -33.26 -10.43
C SER A 212 -6.03 -32.04 -9.83
N GLN A 213 -5.95 -30.88 -10.49
CA GLN A 213 -6.73 -29.69 -10.14
C GLN A 213 -8.20 -29.73 -10.66
N GLY A 214 -8.59 -30.80 -11.38
CA GLY A 214 -9.93 -30.97 -11.95
C GLY A 214 -10.14 -30.26 -13.29
N TYR A 215 -9.08 -29.86 -13.99
CA TYR A 215 -9.18 -29.28 -15.32
C TYR A 215 -9.20 -30.36 -16.42
N LYS A 216 -10.05 -30.17 -17.44
CA LYS A 216 -9.91 -30.92 -18.71
C LYS A 216 -8.91 -30.21 -19.60
N VAL A 217 -7.89 -30.91 -20.09
CA VAL A 217 -6.77 -30.36 -20.85
C VAL A 217 -7.04 -30.51 -22.36
N TYR A 218 -6.93 -29.42 -23.13
CA TYR A 218 -7.13 -29.45 -24.59
C TYR A 218 -5.84 -29.33 -25.39
N SER A 219 -4.87 -28.56 -24.90
CA SER A 219 -3.54 -28.51 -25.51
C SER A 219 -2.51 -28.00 -24.52
N ILE A 220 -1.31 -28.58 -24.56
CA ILE A 220 -0.11 -28.09 -23.89
C ILE A 220 0.96 -27.89 -24.97
N ARG A 221 1.58 -26.71 -25.03
CA ARG A 221 2.60 -26.35 -26.03
C ARG A 221 3.73 -25.55 -25.40
N THR A 222 4.98 -25.90 -25.68
CA THR A 222 6.16 -25.09 -25.34
C THR A 222 6.84 -24.63 -26.63
N ASN A 223 7.39 -23.43 -26.64
CA ASN A 223 8.27 -22.96 -27.71
C ASN A 223 9.27 -21.93 -27.18
N LYS A 224 10.30 -21.61 -27.98
CA LYS A 224 11.39 -20.70 -27.56
C LYS A 224 10.89 -19.28 -27.25
N TRP A 225 9.85 -18.81 -27.93
CA TRP A 225 9.24 -17.48 -27.70
C TRP A 225 8.41 -17.41 -26.40
N ILE A 226 7.66 -18.47 -26.06
CA ILE A 226 6.93 -18.59 -24.79
C ILE A 226 7.92 -18.57 -23.62
N ASN A 227 9.05 -19.27 -23.75
CA ASN A 227 10.10 -19.24 -22.73
C ASN A 227 10.78 -17.86 -22.61
N ILE A 228 10.90 -17.08 -23.69
CA ILE A 228 11.46 -15.71 -23.60
C ILE A 228 10.44 -14.72 -23.02
N MET A 229 9.16 -14.81 -23.39
CA MET A 229 8.10 -13.90 -22.93
C MET A 229 7.57 -14.24 -21.52
N TYR A 230 7.62 -15.52 -21.13
CA TYR A 230 6.99 -16.04 -19.92
C TYR A 230 7.92 -16.95 -19.08
N GLY A 231 9.20 -17.12 -19.43
CA GLY A 231 10.15 -17.99 -18.71
C GLY A 231 10.31 -17.68 -17.22
N ASN A 232 10.15 -16.41 -16.84
CA ASN A 232 10.14 -16.00 -15.43
C ASN A 232 8.84 -16.42 -14.70
N VAL A 233 8.05 -17.39 -15.19
CA VAL A 233 6.81 -17.83 -14.53
C VAL A 233 7.07 -18.32 -13.09
N GLY A 234 8.20 -19.01 -12.85
CA GLY A 234 8.63 -19.45 -11.52
C GLY A 234 9.33 -18.38 -10.66
N GLY A 235 9.70 -17.22 -11.21
CA GLY A 235 10.39 -16.13 -10.51
C GLY A 235 9.52 -14.88 -10.44
N SER A 236 8.57 -14.86 -9.50
CA SER A 236 7.64 -13.73 -9.37
C SER A 236 8.16 -12.71 -8.37
N HIS A 237 8.78 -11.62 -8.88
CA HIS A 237 9.12 -10.44 -8.08
C HIS A 237 7.90 -9.72 -7.44
N ASP A 238 6.68 -10.23 -7.64
CA ASP A 238 5.45 -9.67 -7.07
C ASP A 238 5.28 -10.02 -5.59
N LYS A 239 5.73 -9.10 -4.72
CA LYS A 239 5.55 -9.17 -3.27
C LYS A 239 4.07 -9.15 -2.85
N PHE A 240 3.68 -10.01 -1.91
CA PHE A 240 2.39 -9.90 -1.23
C PHE A 240 2.30 -8.60 -0.43
N LYS A 241 1.15 -7.93 -0.47
CA LYS A 241 0.87 -6.80 0.45
C LYS A 241 0.52 -7.35 1.82
N ASN A 242 0.93 -6.66 2.88
CA ASN A 242 0.67 -7.05 4.27
C ASN A 242 -0.77 -7.52 4.53
N HIS A 243 -1.79 -6.77 4.10
CA HIS A 243 -3.20 -7.17 4.27
C HIS A 243 -3.58 -8.47 3.54
N ASP A 244 -3.07 -8.66 2.32
CA ASP A 244 -3.31 -9.88 1.54
C ASP A 244 -2.53 -11.07 2.12
N LEU A 245 -1.38 -10.82 2.76
CA LEU A 245 -0.57 -11.81 3.47
C LEU A 245 -1.24 -12.23 4.79
N ILE A 246 -1.73 -11.30 5.60
CA ILE A 246 -2.50 -11.56 6.82
C ILE A 246 -3.70 -12.45 6.48
N PHE A 247 -4.48 -12.09 5.46
CA PHE A 247 -5.60 -12.92 5.01
C PHE A 247 -5.16 -14.31 4.54
N PHE A 248 -4.03 -14.42 3.82
CA PHE A 248 -3.47 -15.72 3.45
C PHE A 248 -3.13 -16.58 4.67
N LEU A 249 -2.41 -16.04 5.65
CA LEU A 249 -1.99 -16.76 6.86
C LEU A 249 -3.20 -17.23 7.68
N ALA A 250 -4.14 -16.32 7.96
CA ALA A 250 -5.39 -16.59 8.68
C ALA A 250 -6.16 -17.78 8.07
N GLN A 251 -6.31 -17.78 6.73
CA GLN A 251 -7.05 -18.83 6.03
C GLN A 251 -6.28 -20.16 5.96
N VAL A 252 -4.95 -20.15 5.77
CA VAL A 252 -4.17 -21.39 5.80
C VAL A 252 -4.22 -22.00 7.20
N SER A 253 -3.97 -21.23 8.26
CA SER A 253 -4.14 -21.68 9.67
C SER A 253 -5.52 -22.30 9.88
N THR A 254 -6.59 -21.56 9.55
CA THR A 254 -7.98 -22.02 9.71
C THR A 254 -8.22 -23.35 9.00
N TYR A 255 -7.71 -23.53 7.76
CA TYR A 255 -7.89 -24.77 7.02
C TYR A 255 -7.09 -25.95 7.60
N LEU A 256 -5.85 -25.73 8.04
CA LEU A 256 -5.07 -26.77 8.70
C LEU A 256 -5.70 -27.22 10.03
N LYS A 257 -6.21 -26.28 10.84
CA LYS A 257 -6.89 -26.57 12.11
C LYS A 257 -8.14 -27.43 11.98
N VAL A 258 -8.87 -27.31 10.86
CA VAL A 258 -10.03 -28.18 10.57
C VAL A 258 -9.65 -29.46 9.82
N GLY A 259 -8.36 -29.77 9.71
CA GLY A 259 -7.85 -31.02 9.14
C GLY A 259 -7.79 -31.07 7.61
N ILE A 260 -7.89 -29.93 6.91
CA ILE A 260 -7.73 -29.90 5.45
C ILE A 260 -6.23 -30.01 5.10
N PRO A 261 -5.82 -30.94 4.22
CA PRO A 261 -4.42 -31.05 3.79
C PRO A 261 -3.89 -29.73 3.21
N LEU A 262 -2.62 -29.41 3.49
CA LEU A 262 -2.03 -28.12 3.11
C LEU A 262 -2.15 -27.80 1.61
N ALA A 263 -1.86 -28.76 0.72
CA ALA A 263 -2.02 -28.56 -0.72
C ALA A 263 -3.47 -28.20 -1.10
N ASP A 264 -4.46 -28.84 -0.47
CA ASP A 264 -5.87 -28.55 -0.69
C ASP A 264 -6.27 -27.17 -0.15
N ALA A 265 -5.73 -26.75 0.99
CA ALA A 265 -5.91 -25.41 1.55
C ALA A 265 -5.36 -24.32 0.59
N ILE A 266 -4.15 -24.50 0.05
CA ILE A 266 -3.57 -23.59 -0.95
C ILE A 266 -4.39 -23.60 -2.25
N ARG A 267 -4.88 -24.76 -2.71
CA ARG A 267 -5.78 -24.89 -3.87
C ARG A 267 -7.10 -24.14 -3.67
N ILE A 268 -7.70 -24.21 -2.48
CA ILE A 268 -8.92 -23.46 -2.14
C ILE A 268 -8.63 -21.95 -2.19
N LEU A 269 -7.54 -21.48 -1.57
CA LEU A 269 -7.16 -20.06 -1.57
C LEU A 269 -6.86 -19.51 -2.96
N THR A 270 -6.21 -20.31 -3.81
CA THR A 270 -5.94 -19.97 -5.22
C THR A 270 -7.22 -19.62 -5.99
N LYS A 271 -8.37 -20.24 -5.64
CA LYS A 271 -9.67 -19.92 -6.23
C LYS A 271 -10.22 -18.58 -5.71
N GLN A 272 -10.09 -18.31 -4.42
CA GLN A 272 -10.61 -17.11 -3.74
C GLN A 272 -9.89 -15.81 -4.13
N PHE A 273 -8.56 -15.82 -4.28
CA PHE A 273 -7.80 -14.60 -4.57
C PHE A 273 -8.12 -14.02 -5.95
N LYS A 274 -8.73 -12.82 -6.01
CA LYS A 274 -9.11 -12.18 -7.29
C LYS A 274 -7.92 -11.67 -8.13
N ASN A 275 -6.76 -11.44 -7.50
CA ASN A 275 -5.59 -10.88 -8.17
C ASN A 275 -4.82 -11.96 -8.95
N LYS A 276 -4.68 -11.79 -10.28
CA LYS A 276 -3.94 -12.71 -11.16
C LYS A 276 -2.51 -12.98 -10.71
N LYS A 277 -1.83 -12.00 -10.09
CA LYS A 277 -0.47 -12.13 -9.56
C LYS A 277 -0.41 -13.15 -8.42
N TYR A 278 -1.28 -12.98 -7.43
CA TYR A 278 -1.37 -13.90 -6.29
C TYR A 278 -1.85 -15.28 -6.72
N LYS A 279 -2.80 -15.39 -7.68
CA LYS A 279 -3.18 -16.69 -8.25
C LYS A 279 -1.96 -17.44 -8.78
N ARG A 280 -1.10 -16.81 -9.58
CA ARG A 280 0.11 -17.46 -10.12
C ARG A 280 1.06 -17.95 -9.02
N ILE A 281 1.33 -17.13 -8.01
CA ILE A 281 2.19 -17.51 -6.86
C ILE A 281 1.58 -18.69 -6.10
N LEU A 282 0.28 -18.65 -5.79
CA LEU A 282 -0.39 -19.71 -5.04
C LEU A 282 -0.57 -21.00 -5.85
N THR A 283 -0.75 -20.92 -7.18
CA THR A 283 -0.73 -22.12 -8.01
C THR A 283 0.67 -22.75 -8.00
N GLN A 284 1.75 -21.97 -8.11
CA GLN A 284 3.13 -22.49 -8.05
C GLN A 284 3.43 -23.15 -6.70
N LEU A 285 3.05 -22.48 -5.61
CA LEU A 285 3.10 -22.99 -4.24
C LEU A 285 2.35 -24.33 -4.09
N ASN A 286 1.13 -24.42 -4.62
CA ASN A 286 0.34 -25.66 -4.63
C ASN A 286 1.01 -26.78 -5.44
N TYR A 287 1.57 -26.49 -6.60
CA TYR A 287 2.31 -27.48 -7.39
C TYR A 287 3.57 -27.97 -6.67
N ASP A 288 4.37 -27.07 -6.10
CA ASP A 288 5.58 -27.43 -5.34
C ASP A 288 5.20 -28.33 -4.14
N LEU A 289 4.08 -28.05 -3.45
CA LEU A 289 3.52 -28.94 -2.42
C LEU A 289 3.04 -30.29 -2.97
N THR A 290 2.27 -30.33 -4.07
CA THR A 290 1.80 -31.60 -4.67
C THR A 290 2.91 -32.45 -5.27
N THR A 291 4.09 -31.87 -5.54
CA THR A 291 5.29 -32.60 -5.98
C THR A 291 6.18 -33.06 -4.81
N GLY A 292 5.74 -32.83 -3.57
CA GLY A 292 6.37 -33.37 -2.36
C GLY A 292 7.40 -32.46 -1.68
N LYS A 293 7.50 -31.18 -2.07
CA LYS A 293 8.35 -30.23 -1.35
C LYS A 293 7.72 -29.79 -0.04
N SER A 294 8.56 -29.38 0.91
CA SER A 294 8.10 -28.72 2.13
C SER A 294 7.46 -27.36 1.81
N PHE A 295 6.58 -26.90 2.68
CA PHE A 295 5.94 -25.60 2.59
C PHE A 295 6.95 -24.46 2.67
N SER A 296 7.94 -24.56 3.56
CA SER A 296 9.04 -23.59 3.66
C SER A 296 9.84 -23.49 2.37
N GLU A 297 10.18 -24.62 1.73
CA GLU A 297 10.86 -24.62 0.43
C GLU A 297 9.95 -24.06 -0.67
N ALA A 298 8.68 -24.45 -0.69
CA ALA A 298 7.70 -23.99 -1.67
C ALA A 298 7.43 -22.47 -1.56
N LEU A 299 7.45 -21.89 -0.35
CA LEU A 299 7.41 -20.44 -0.08
C LEU A 299 8.72 -19.75 -0.51
N ALA A 300 9.88 -20.33 -0.19
CA ALA A 300 11.20 -19.79 -0.56
C ALA A 300 11.41 -19.76 -2.08
N ASN A 301 10.88 -20.75 -2.80
CA ASN A 301 10.88 -20.82 -4.26
C ASN A 301 10.09 -19.65 -4.92
N GLN A 302 9.28 -18.89 -4.18
CA GLN A 302 8.57 -17.70 -4.69
C GLN A 302 9.37 -16.39 -4.56
N GLU A 303 10.69 -16.47 -4.43
CA GLU A 303 11.63 -15.34 -4.33
C GLU A 303 11.24 -14.27 -3.27
N ASN A 304 10.63 -13.17 -3.74
CA ASN A 304 10.31 -11.98 -2.97
C ASN A 304 8.82 -11.88 -2.60
N ALA A 305 8.02 -12.91 -2.92
CA ALA A 305 6.60 -12.97 -2.60
C ALA A 305 6.34 -12.92 -1.09
N PHE A 306 7.12 -13.69 -0.32
CA PHE A 306 6.96 -13.90 1.12
C PHE A 306 8.15 -13.35 1.93
N PRO A 307 7.92 -12.82 3.16
CA PRO A 307 9.01 -12.36 4.03
C PRO A 307 9.91 -13.51 4.53
N SER A 308 11.20 -13.24 4.70
CA SER A 308 12.18 -14.22 5.21
C SER A 308 11.84 -14.76 6.60
N ILE A 309 11.31 -13.93 7.50
CA ILE A 309 10.85 -14.37 8.83
C ILE A 309 9.80 -15.47 8.71
N LEU A 310 8.76 -15.28 7.88
CA LEU A 310 7.69 -16.27 7.66
C LEU A 310 8.24 -17.60 7.14
N ILE A 311 9.15 -17.56 6.17
CA ILE A 311 9.76 -18.77 5.58
C ILE A 311 10.48 -19.61 6.64
N ASN A 312 11.25 -18.96 7.52
CA ASN A 312 12.02 -19.66 8.55
C ASN A 312 11.13 -20.13 9.72
N MET A 313 10.12 -19.35 10.10
CA MET A 313 9.12 -19.76 11.09
C MET A 313 8.35 -21.00 10.61
N VAL A 314 7.86 -20.99 9.37
CA VAL A 314 7.24 -22.17 8.73
C VAL A 314 8.21 -23.35 8.70
N LYS A 315 9.48 -23.15 8.33
CA LYS A 315 10.49 -24.22 8.30
C LYS A 315 10.64 -24.92 9.65
N THR A 316 10.68 -24.15 10.74
CA THR A 316 10.79 -24.70 12.09
C THR A 316 9.50 -25.40 12.51
N ALA A 317 8.34 -24.80 12.23
CA ALA A 317 7.04 -25.38 12.53
C ALA A 317 6.74 -26.67 11.74
N GLU A 318 7.28 -26.83 10.54
CA GLU A 318 7.24 -28.09 9.80
C GLU A 318 8.10 -29.20 10.45
N MET A 319 9.14 -28.83 11.20
CA MET A 319 9.97 -29.78 11.95
C MET A 319 9.36 -30.14 13.31
N THR A 320 8.64 -29.22 13.97
CA THR A 320 7.98 -29.47 15.27
C THR A 320 6.55 -29.99 15.15
N GLY A 321 5.88 -29.76 14.01
CA GLY A 321 4.47 -30.11 13.78
C GLY A 321 3.48 -28.99 14.12
N GLU A 322 3.94 -27.84 14.60
CA GLU A 322 3.14 -26.71 15.14
C GLU A 322 2.84 -25.65 14.06
N LEU A 323 2.64 -26.12 12.81
CA LEU A 323 2.41 -25.25 11.66
C LEU A 323 1.13 -24.39 11.78
N PRO A 324 -0.03 -24.90 12.24
CA PRO A 324 -1.23 -24.07 12.38
C PRO A 324 -1.04 -22.92 13.37
N GLU A 325 -0.46 -23.20 14.53
CA GLU A 325 -0.20 -22.24 15.61
C GLU A 325 0.80 -21.18 15.14
N THR A 326 1.91 -21.59 14.53
CA THR A 326 2.92 -20.67 13.98
C THR A 326 2.34 -19.74 12.90
N LEU A 327 1.32 -20.18 12.16
CA LEU A 327 0.64 -19.34 11.17
C LEU A 327 -0.28 -18.30 11.81
N ASP A 328 -0.88 -18.56 12.99
CA ASP A 328 -1.58 -17.53 13.77
C ASP A 328 -0.61 -16.49 14.31
N ASP A 329 0.50 -16.91 14.92
CA ASP A 329 1.53 -16.03 15.47
C ASP A 329 2.11 -15.12 14.38
N MET A 330 2.26 -15.63 13.16
CA MET A 330 2.62 -14.83 11.99
C MET A 330 1.48 -13.91 11.52
N GLU A 331 0.21 -14.32 11.59
CA GLU A 331 -0.94 -13.44 11.32
C GLU A 331 -0.94 -12.24 12.28
N GLU A 332 -0.84 -12.48 13.58
CA GLU A 332 -0.81 -11.45 14.63
C GLU A 332 0.41 -10.54 14.46
N TYR A 333 1.60 -11.12 14.25
CA TYR A 333 2.84 -10.40 13.99
C TYR A 333 2.70 -9.39 12.83
N PHE A 334 2.17 -9.84 11.67
CA PHE A 334 1.97 -8.95 10.51
C PHE A 334 0.80 -7.99 10.69
N THR A 335 -0.23 -8.37 11.44
CA THR A 335 -1.38 -7.51 11.77
C THR A 335 -0.93 -6.30 12.57
N GLU A 336 -0.22 -6.49 13.68
CA GLU A 336 0.29 -5.38 14.47
C GLU A 336 1.24 -4.45 13.69
N ILE A 337 2.09 -5.01 12.81
CA ILE A 337 2.96 -4.21 11.94
C ILE A 337 2.13 -3.32 11.02
N GLU A 338 1.08 -3.88 10.41
CA GLU A 338 0.22 -3.14 9.49
C GLU A 338 -0.69 -2.13 10.23
N GLU A 339 -1.12 -2.41 11.46
CA GLU A 339 -1.81 -1.45 12.33
C GLU A 339 -0.91 -0.29 12.76
N THR A 340 0.29 -0.59 13.25
CA THR A 340 1.30 0.40 13.63
C THR A 340 1.64 1.30 12.44
N ARG A 341 1.79 0.71 11.25
CA ARG A 341 1.97 1.43 9.99
C ARG A 341 0.76 2.30 9.62
N LYS A 342 -0.48 1.78 9.72
CA LYS A 342 -1.71 2.54 9.43
C LYS A 342 -1.86 3.74 10.37
N ALA A 343 -1.53 3.56 11.65
CA ALA A 343 -1.53 4.63 12.64
C ALA A 343 -0.53 5.73 12.25
N MET A 344 0.70 5.38 11.86
CA MET A 344 1.68 6.35 11.35
C MET A 344 1.20 7.08 10.10
N VAL A 345 0.72 6.35 9.08
CA VAL A 345 0.25 6.96 7.82
C VAL A 345 -0.91 7.92 8.09
N THR A 346 -1.86 7.54 8.95
CA THR A 346 -2.99 8.39 9.33
C THR A 346 -2.52 9.63 10.11
N ALA A 347 -1.58 9.49 11.05
CA ALA A 347 -1.03 10.60 11.82
C ALA A 347 -0.29 11.63 10.95
N MET A 348 0.46 11.17 9.93
CA MET A 348 1.22 12.05 9.03
C MET A 348 0.39 12.61 7.86
N MET A 349 -0.77 12.01 7.54
CA MET A 349 -1.60 12.42 6.41
C MET A 349 -2.14 13.86 6.53
N TYR A 350 -2.59 14.26 7.73
CA TYR A 350 -3.16 15.60 7.95
C TYR A 350 -2.11 16.72 7.77
N PRO A 351 -0.93 16.68 8.42
CA PRO A 351 0.15 17.62 8.14
C PRO A 351 0.59 17.64 6.67
N ALA A 352 0.63 16.47 6.01
CA ALA A 352 0.99 16.37 4.61
C ALA A 352 0.02 17.13 3.68
N ILE A 353 -1.29 16.95 3.88
CA ILE A 353 -2.32 17.65 3.09
C ILE A 353 -2.25 19.17 3.31
N ILE A 354 -2.11 19.63 4.56
CA ILE A 354 -2.04 21.07 4.85
C ILE A 354 -0.80 21.71 4.24
N PHE A 355 0.37 21.09 4.37
CA PHE A 355 1.62 21.62 3.80
C PHE A 355 1.54 21.74 2.27
N VAL A 356 0.92 20.76 1.59
CA VAL A 356 0.64 20.82 0.15
C VAL A 356 -0.23 22.00 -0.22
N ILE A 357 -1.35 22.18 0.48
CA ILE A 357 -2.29 23.27 0.22
C ILE A 357 -1.61 24.61 0.51
N ALA A 358 -0.83 24.72 1.60
CA ALA A 358 -0.07 25.91 1.95
C ALA A 358 0.93 26.30 0.85
N ILE A 359 1.77 25.37 0.39
CA ILE A 359 2.71 25.63 -0.72
C ILE A 359 1.95 25.96 -2.01
N GLY A 360 0.87 25.25 -2.32
CA GLY A 360 0.06 25.50 -3.52
C GLY A 360 -0.56 26.90 -3.53
N VAL A 361 -1.17 27.32 -2.43
CA VAL A 361 -1.76 28.65 -2.25
C VAL A 361 -0.67 29.73 -2.24
N GLY A 362 0.42 29.55 -1.49
CA GLY A 362 1.55 30.49 -1.49
C GLY A 362 2.14 30.67 -2.88
N THR A 363 2.36 29.57 -3.62
CA THR A 363 2.85 29.60 -5.00
C THR A 363 1.85 30.29 -5.94
N PHE A 364 0.56 30.00 -5.82
CA PHE A 364 -0.49 30.65 -6.62
C PHE A 364 -0.53 32.16 -6.40
N ILE A 365 -0.51 32.61 -5.14
CA ILE A 365 -0.52 34.04 -4.80
C ILE A 365 0.76 34.71 -5.34
N MET A 366 1.93 34.09 -5.17
CA MET A 366 3.19 34.62 -5.70
C MET A 366 3.24 34.68 -7.24
N LEU A 367 2.69 33.70 -7.95
CA LEU A 367 2.77 33.65 -9.42
C LEU A 367 1.68 34.46 -10.14
N TYR A 368 0.50 34.67 -9.53
CA TYR A 368 -0.65 35.29 -10.17
C TYR A 368 -1.17 36.56 -9.48
N VAL A 369 -1.19 36.59 -8.15
CA VAL A 369 -1.79 37.71 -7.39
C VAL A 369 -0.80 38.86 -7.24
N VAL A 370 0.41 38.58 -6.72
CA VAL A 370 1.47 39.58 -6.54
C VAL A 370 1.76 40.37 -7.82
N PRO A 371 1.96 39.75 -9.01
CA PRO A 371 2.23 40.48 -10.26
C PRO A 371 1.09 41.41 -10.70
N LYS A 372 -0.17 41.05 -10.42
CA LYS A 372 -1.32 41.89 -10.77
C LYS A 372 -1.37 43.18 -9.94
N PHE A 373 -0.85 43.17 -8.72
CA PHE A 373 -0.62 44.40 -7.97
C PHE A 373 0.56 45.22 -8.53
N ILE A 374 1.61 44.60 -9.06
CA ILE A 374 2.70 45.32 -9.77
C ILE A 374 2.17 46.06 -10.99
N GLU A 375 1.32 45.42 -11.80
CA GLU A 375 0.71 46.07 -12.98
C GLU A 375 -0.04 47.35 -12.60
N ILE A 376 -0.70 47.38 -11.44
CA ILE A 376 -1.37 48.57 -10.91
C ILE A 376 -0.34 49.62 -10.46
N TYR A 377 0.64 49.25 -9.62
CA TYR A 377 1.63 50.22 -9.11
C TYR A 377 2.50 50.84 -10.21
N ASN A 378 2.83 50.09 -11.26
CA ASN A 378 3.59 50.59 -12.41
C ASN A 378 2.84 51.64 -13.26
N THR A 379 1.53 51.82 -13.07
CA THR A 379 0.75 52.88 -13.74
C THR A 379 0.78 54.22 -13.01
N MET A 380 1.48 54.32 -11.88
CA MET A 380 1.51 55.50 -11.02
C MET A 380 2.92 56.09 -10.97
N GLU A 381 3.08 57.33 -11.43
CA GLU A 381 4.35 58.04 -11.34
C GLU A 381 4.68 58.37 -9.87
N ASN A 382 5.94 58.20 -9.47
CA ASN A 382 6.50 58.56 -8.15
C ASN A 382 5.90 57.86 -6.91
N ALA A 383 5.33 56.66 -7.06
CA ALA A 383 5.02 55.81 -5.92
C ALA A 383 6.28 55.13 -5.35
N GLU A 384 6.72 55.51 -4.15
CA GLU A 384 7.83 54.82 -3.46
C GLU A 384 7.42 53.41 -3.03
N ILE A 385 7.98 52.39 -3.68
CA ILE A 385 7.67 50.98 -3.36
C ILE A 385 8.45 50.55 -2.10
N PRO A 386 7.76 50.12 -1.01
CA PRO A 386 8.41 49.64 0.20
C PRO A 386 9.36 48.45 -0.04
N GLY A 387 10.47 48.41 0.72
CA GLY A 387 11.49 47.35 0.56
C GLY A 387 10.98 45.92 0.75
N ILE A 388 9.97 45.71 1.61
CA ILE A 388 9.31 44.40 1.78
C ILE A 388 8.60 43.99 0.49
N THR A 389 7.91 44.93 -0.16
CA THR A 389 7.26 44.71 -1.46
C THR A 389 8.31 44.36 -2.50
N LEU A 390 9.38 45.16 -2.66
CA LEU A 390 10.47 44.87 -3.60
C LEU A 390 11.07 43.47 -3.42
N ALA A 391 11.28 43.01 -2.19
CA ALA A 391 11.77 41.65 -1.91
C ALA A 391 10.78 40.57 -2.38
N VAL A 392 9.48 40.75 -2.13
CA VAL A 392 8.42 39.84 -2.60
C VAL A 392 8.30 39.88 -4.13
N LEU A 393 8.46 41.04 -4.78
CA LEU A 393 8.46 41.17 -6.25
C LEU A 393 9.66 40.45 -6.87
N ALA A 394 10.86 40.62 -6.30
CA ALA A 394 12.06 39.94 -6.76
C ALA A 394 11.92 38.41 -6.66
N LEU A 395 11.36 37.90 -5.56
CA LEU A 395 11.07 36.48 -5.38
C LEU A 395 9.98 35.99 -6.34
N SER A 396 8.92 36.77 -6.57
CA SER A 396 7.86 36.48 -7.54
C SER A 396 8.43 36.35 -8.96
N ASN A 397 9.21 37.34 -9.42
CA ASN A 397 9.82 37.34 -10.75
C ASN A 397 10.83 36.19 -10.92
N PHE A 398 11.62 35.90 -9.88
CA PHE A 398 12.51 34.73 -9.86
C PHE A 398 11.71 33.42 -9.99
N LEU A 399 10.63 33.26 -9.21
CA LEU A 399 9.76 32.09 -9.30
C LEU A 399 9.13 31.98 -10.68
N GLN A 400 8.47 33.01 -11.22
CA GLN A 400 7.87 32.98 -12.57
C GLN A 400 8.86 32.54 -13.65
N LYS A 401 10.07 33.12 -13.66
CA LYS A 401 11.09 32.83 -14.67
C LYS A 401 11.69 31.43 -14.51
N TYR A 402 11.85 30.94 -13.28
CA TYR A 402 12.58 29.70 -13.01
C TYR A 402 11.73 28.53 -12.50
N ILE A 403 10.41 28.65 -12.32
CA ILE A 403 9.56 27.60 -11.72
C ILE A 403 9.68 26.24 -12.43
N ILE A 404 9.78 26.23 -13.76
CA ILE A 404 9.96 25.01 -14.56
C ILE A 404 11.36 24.40 -14.30
N TYR A 405 12.41 25.23 -14.28
CA TYR A 405 13.78 24.79 -14.01
C TYR A 405 13.97 24.32 -12.56
N ILE A 406 13.34 24.99 -11.59
CA ILE A 406 13.31 24.61 -10.17
C ILE A 406 12.57 23.28 -10.00
N GLY A 407 11.40 23.12 -10.62
CA GLY A 407 10.64 21.86 -10.60
C GLY A 407 11.43 20.70 -11.21
N LEU A 408 12.06 20.92 -12.36
CA LEU A 408 12.93 19.94 -13.02
C LEU A 408 14.14 19.57 -12.14
N ALA A 409 14.82 20.57 -11.55
CA ALA A 409 15.96 20.36 -10.66
C ALA A 409 15.57 19.56 -9.41
N ILE A 410 14.43 19.87 -8.77
CA ILE A 410 13.90 19.13 -7.62
C ILE A 410 13.63 17.67 -8.03
N VAL A 411 13.00 17.42 -9.18
CA VAL A 411 12.74 16.05 -9.67
C VAL A 411 14.03 15.29 -9.93
N ILE A 412 15.03 15.92 -10.56
CA ILE A 412 16.35 15.29 -10.83
C ILE A 412 17.08 14.97 -9.53
N ILE A 413 17.15 15.91 -8.59
CA ILE A 413 17.78 15.72 -7.27
C ILE A 413 17.08 14.58 -6.50
N LEU A 414 15.74 14.53 -6.54
CA LEU A 414 14.94 13.51 -5.87
C LEU A 414 15.19 12.12 -6.48
N ILE A 415 15.25 12.00 -7.82
CA ILE A 415 15.60 10.75 -8.50
C ILE A 415 17.03 10.32 -8.16
N LEU A 416 18.00 11.24 -8.21
CA LEU A 416 19.40 10.97 -7.88
C LEU A 416 19.56 10.50 -6.42
N CYS A 417 18.90 11.15 -5.47
CA CYS A 417 18.93 10.75 -4.06
C CYS A 417 18.32 9.36 -3.84
N ILE A 418 17.20 9.03 -4.52
CA ILE A 418 16.60 7.69 -4.45
C ILE A 418 17.55 6.63 -5.05
N TYR A 419 18.21 6.94 -6.16
CA TYR A 419 19.17 6.05 -6.81
C TYR A 419 20.38 5.79 -5.90
N LEU A 420 20.99 6.85 -5.37
CA LEU A 420 22.11 6.76 -4.43
C LEU A 420 21.73 6.00 -3.15
N TYR A 421 20.57 6.27 -2.56
CA TYR A 421 20.11 5.57 -1.34
C TYR A 421 19.87 4.06 -1.56
N LYS A 422 19.44 3.67 -2.76
CA LYS A 422 19.28 2.25 -3.10
C LYS A 422 20.60 1.55 -3.36
N ASN A 423 21.48 2.17 -4.15
CA ASN A 423 22.65 1.50 -4.73
C ASN A 423 23.95 1.70 -3.95
N VAL A 424 24.07 2.78 -3.17
CA VAL A 424 25.31 3.14 -2.46
C VAL A 424 25.13 2.97 -0.96
N GLN A 425 25.71 1.90 -0.41
CA GLN A 425 25.60 1.54 1.01
C GLN A 425 26.13 2.65 1.93
N SER A 426 27.29 3.24 1.63
CA SER A 426 27.87 4.32 2.43
C SER A 426 26.98 5.57 2.48
N PHE A 427 26.34 5.92 1.36
CA PHE A 427 25.38 7.03 1.33
C PHE A 427 24.14 6.71 2.17
N ARG A 428 23.60 5.49 2.06
CA ARG A 428 22.49 5.01 2.90
C ARG A 428 22.84 5.07 4.39
N LYS A 429 24.01 4.58 4.81
CA LYS A 429 24.50 4.64 6.20
C LYS A 429 24.64 6.08 6.69
N THR A 430 25.24 6.98 5.92
CA THR A 430 25.38 8.41 6.30
C THR A 430 24.03 9.12 6.44
N VAL A 431 23.09 8.88 5.51
CA VAL A 431 21.73 9.45 5.59
C VAL A 431 20.98 8.90 6.80
N GLN A 432 21.06 7.59 7.07
CA GLN A 432 20.44 6.98 8.24
C GLN A 432 21.02 7.53 9.55
N TRP A 433 22.35 7.63 9.64
CA TRP A 433 23.05 8.24 10.79
C TRP A 433 22.57 9.68 11.03
N ALA A 434 22.52 10.52 9.99
CA ALA A 434 22.08 11.91 10.11
C ALA A 434 20.62 12.02 10.56
N LEU A 435 19.71 11.24 9.98
CA LEU A 435 18.30 11.20 10.37
C LEU A 435 18.10 10.70 11.82
N MET A 436 18.95 9.78 12.29
CA MET A 436 18.92 9.26 13.65
C MET A 436 19.44 10.26 14.72
N HIS A 437 20.18 11.30 14.30
CA HIS A 437 20.64 12.38 15.20
C HIS A 437 19.73 13.61 15.19
N LEU A 438 18.72 13.67 14.30
CA LEU A 438 17.77 14.77 14.30
C LEU A 438 16.83 14.67 15.51
N PRO A 439 16.57 15.76 16.25
CA PRO A 439 15.62 15.75 17.36
C PRO A 439 14.22 15.36 16.85
N VAL A 440 13.47 14.65 17.69
CA VAL A 440 12.14 14.07 17.42
C VAL A 440 12.14 12.94 16.37
N PHE A 441 12.86 13.06 15.24
CA PHE A 441 12.93 12.02 14.21
C PHE A 441 13.86 10.86 14.59
N GLY A 442 14.93 11.12 15.34
CA GLY A 442 15.88 10.12 15.79
C GLY A 442 15.24 9.03 16.66
N ASP A 443 14.52 9.45 17.71
CA ASP A 443 13.67 8.61 18.56
C ASP A 443 12.78 7.67 17.74
N VAL A 444 12.08 8.20 16.72
CA VAL A 444 11.17 7.40 15.89
C VAL A 444 11.93 6.30 15.15
N ILE A 445 13.10 6.59 14.58
CA ILE A 445 13.90 5.58 13.86
C ILE A 445 14.51 4.57 14.83
N ILE A 446 15.06 5.02 15.96
CA ILE A 446 15.67 4.16 16.98
C ILE A 446 14.62 3.23 17.56
N TYR A 447 13.52 3.75 18.11
CA TYR A 447 12.47 2.91 18.71
C TYR A 447 11.84 1.96 17.69
N LYS A 448 11.72 2.36 16.42
CA LYS A 448 11.27 1.49 15.33
C LYS A 448 12.23 0.31 15.08
N GLU A 449 13.53 0.55 15.00
CA GLU A 449 14.51 -0.53 14.78
C GLU A 449 14.66 -1.42 16.02
N VAL A 450 14.69 -0.85 17.25
CA VAL A 450 14.66 -1.63 18.50
C VAL A 450 13.41 -2.52 18.57
N THR A 451 12.22 -1.97 18.31
CA THR A 451 10.96 -2.75 18.30
C THR A 451 11.03 -3.87 17.27
N THR A 452 11.54 -3.58 16.06
CA THR A 452 11.66 -4.59 14.99
C THR A 452 12.62 -5.70 15.39
N PHE A 453 13.80 -5.35 15.91
CA PHE A 453 14.82 -6.29 16.39
C PHE A 453 14.27 -7.16 17.52
N THR A 454 13.79 -6.55 18.60
CA THR A 454 13.35 -7.26 19.82
C THR A 454 12.09 -8.10 19.58
N LYS A 455 11.10 -7.59 18.83
CA LYS A 455 9.90 -8.37 18.49
C LYS A 455 10.23 -9.57 17.60
N THR A 456 11.04 -9.37 16.56
CA THR A 456 11.47 -10.46 15.67
C THR A 456 12.30 -11.49 16.44
N PHE A 457 13.23 -11.04 17.29
CA PHE A 457 14.09 -11.94 18.07
C PHE A 457 13.28 -12.76 19.07
N SER A 458 12.35 -12.12 19.79
CA SER A 458 11.41 -12.80 20.69
C SER A 458 10.60 -13.86 19.94
N SER A 459 9.96 -13.50 18.83
CA SER A 459 9.13 -14.42 18.04
C SER A 459 9.91 -15.65 17.55
N LEU A 460 11.12 -15.44 17.01
CA LEU A 460 12.00 -16.52 16.55
C LEU A 460 12.42 -17.45 17.71
N LEU A 461 12.86 -16.90 18.84
CA LEU A 461 13.32 -17.71 19.98
C LEU A 461 12.17 -18.44 20.69
N SER A 462 10.97 -17.85 20.76
CA SER A 462 9.78 -18.52 21.31
C SER A 462 9.39 -19.78 20.52
N HIS A 463 9.73 -19.82 19.22
CA HIS A 463 9.51 -20.98 18.35
C HIS A 463 10.76 -21.87 18.23
N ASN A 464 11.68 -21.80 19.20
CA ASN A 464 12.90 -22.61 19.27
C ASN A 464 13.84 -22.48 18.05
N VAL A 465 13.78 -21.39 17.28
CA VAL A 465 14.75 -21.11 16.23
C VAL A 465 16.12 -20.88 16.88
N PHE A 466 17.18 -21.54 16.37
CA PHE A 466 18.53 -21.38 16.89
C PHE A 466 18.96 -19.90 16.90
N ILE A 467 19.74 -19.51 17.91
CA ILE A 467 20.16 -18.11 18.11
C ILE A 467 21.00 -17.59 16.92
N THR A 468 21.85 -18.44 16.35
CA THR A 468 22.64 -18.16 15.14
C THR A 468 21.75 -17.77 13.96
N ASP A 469 20.80 -18.64 13.65
CA ASP A 469 19.86 -18.50 12.53
C ASP A 469 18.95 -17.30 12.76
N SER A 470 18.54 -17.09 14.01
CA SER A 470 17.75 -15.93 14.43
C SER A 470 18.46 -14.61 14.14
N MET A 471 19.76 -14.52 14.44
CA MET A 471 20.56 -13.32 14.15
C MET A 471 20.77 -13.09 12.65
N GLU A 472 20.95 -14.15 11.85
CA GLU A 472 20.95 -14.03 10.40
C GLU A 472 19.62 -13.52 9.83
N ILE A 473 18.49 -14.01 10.35
CA ILE A 473 17.16 -13.57 9.96
C ILE A 473 16.95 -12.10 10.34
N LEU A 474 17.35 -11.70 11.54
CA LEU A 474 17.31 -10.31 12.02
C LEU A 474 18.10 -9.37 11.10
N ASN A 475 19.30 -9.76 10.67
CA ASN A 475 20.12 -8.99 9.73
C ASN A 475 19.41 -8.78 8.38
N LYS A 476 18.72 -9.81 7.88
CA LYS A 476 17.93 -9.79 6.64
C LYS A 476 16.62 -8.99 6.77
N VAL A 477 16.07 -8.85 7.99
CA VAL A 477 14.81 -8.11 8.27
C VAL A 477 15.05 -6.59 8.41
N THR A 478 16.13 -6.16 9.07
CA THR A 478 16.42 -4.72 9.18
C THR A 478 16.86 -4.11 7.84
N ASN A 479 16.45 -2.87 7.60
CA ASN A 479 16.89 -2.06 6.45
C ASN A 479 17.81 -0.89 6.88
N ASN A 480 18.18 -0.85 8.17
CA ASN A 480 19.09 0.15 8.72
C ASN A 480 20.51 -0.45 8.79
N GLU A 481 21.46 0.18 8.11
CA GLU A 481 22.83 -0.31 7.99
C GLU A 481 23.59 -0.25 9.32
N ILE A 482 23.23 0.66 10.22
CA ILE A 482 23.81 0.71 11.58
C ILE A 482 23.35 -0.52 12.36
N TYR A 483 22.07 -0.89 12.29
CA TYR A 483 21.57 -2.09 12.96
C TYR A 483 22.09 -3.38 12.33
N LYS A 484 22.30 -3.43 11.01
CA LYS A 484 22.97 -4.57 10.37
C LYS A 484 24.40 -4.79 10.87
N GLU A 485 25.14 -3.72 11.11
CA GLU A 485 26.49 -3.76 11.67
C GLU A 485 26.46 -4.33 13.10
N LEU A 486 25.59 -3.80 13.97
CA LEU A 486 25.39 -4.33 15.34
C LEU A 486 24.99 -5.81 15.36
N ILE A 487 24.08 -6.23 14.47
CA ILE A 487 23.65 -7.63 14.36
C ILE A 487 24.78 -8.51 13.78
N TYR A 488 25.58 -8.00 12.85
CA TYR A 488 26.73 -8.72 12.30
C TYR A 488 27.82 -8.92 13.37
N ASP A 489 28.08 -7.93 14.21
CA ASP A 489 28.96 -8.06 15.37
C ASP A 489 28.42 -9.07 16.39
N ALA A 490 27.11 -9.11 16.60
CA ALA A 490 26.46 -10.15 17.42
C ALA A 490 26.67 -11.56 16.85
N ILE A 491 26.52 -11.75 15.53
CA ILE A 491 26.82 -13.04 14.85
C ILE A 491 28.30 -13.43 15.06
N ASN A 492 29.22 -12.49 14.86
CA ASN A 492 30.66 -12.72 15.04
C ASN A 492 31.02 -13.06 16.49
N ASN A 493 30.32 -12.48 17.48
CA ASN A 493 30.49 -12.80 18.89
C ASN A 493 29.99 -14.22 19.21
N ILE A 494 28.82 -14.62 18.71
CA ILE A 494 28.30 -15.99 18.88
C ILE A 494 29.27 -17.01 18.29
N ALA A 495 29.79 -16.76 17.07
CA ALA A 495 30.78 -17.63 16.42
C ALA A 495 32.10 -17.76 17.20
N GLN A 496 32.41 -16.82 18.09
CA GLN A 496 33.58 -16.83 18.97
C GLN A 496 33.26 -17.32 20.41
N GLY A 497 32.03 -17.75 20.69
CA GLY A 497 31.60 -18.12 22.04
C GLY A 497 31.50 -16.95 23.03
N ARG A 498 31.37 -15.71 22.52
CA ARG A 498 31.20 -14.49 23.32
C ARG A 498 29.72 -14.14 23.48
N SER A 499 29.43 -13.29 24.47
CA SER A 499 28.05 -12.87 24.73
C SER A 499 27.46 -12.02 23.61
N ILE A 500 26.19 -12.26 23.28
CA ILE A 500 25.40 -11.54 22.28
C ILE A 500 25.27 -10.07 22.69
N SER A 501 24.99 -9.85 23.98
CA SER A 501 24.88 -8.53 24.60
C SER A 501 26.08 -7.61 24.32
N SER A 502 27.29 -8.16 24.20
CA SER A 502 28.51 -7.37 24.02
C SER A 502 28.52 -6.52 22.73
N ALA A 503 27.81 -6.92 21.67
CA ALA A 503 27.68 -6.13 20.44
C ALA A 503 26.85 -4.85 20.63
N PHE A 504 25.91 -4.86 21.59
CA PHE A 504 24.97 -3.77 21.86
C PHE A 504 25.42 -2.84 22.99
N LYS A 505 26.53 -3.17 23.67
CA LYS A 505 27.06 -2.40 24.80
C LYS A 505 27.60 -1.04 24.33
N ASP A 506 27.26 0.02 25.07
CA ASP A 506 27.73 1.40 24.85
C ASP A 506 27.40 1.98 23.45
N GLN A 507 26.44 1.37 22.74
CA GLN A 507 26.02 1.78 21.40
C GLN A 507 24.97 2.90 21.45
N TRP A 508 25.30 4.10 20.97
CA TRP A 508 24.38 5.25 20.92
C TRP A 508 23.04 4.96 20.22
N ALA A 509 23.05 4.05 19.24
CA ALA A 509 21.88 3.67 18.45
C ALA A 509 20.96 2.66 19.17
N PHE A 510 21.40 2.06 20.29
CA PHE A 510 20.71 1.02 21.01
C PHE A 510 20.49 1.43 22.49
N PRO A 511 19.25 1.67 22.94
CA PRO A 511 18.98 2.17 24.28
C PRO A 511 19.47 1.26 25.41
N VAL A 512 20.01 1.85 26.47
CA VAL A 512 20.48 1.12 27.67
C VAL A 512 19.45 0.15 28.26
N PRO A 513 18.15 0.50 28.41
CA PRO A 513 17.15 -0.46 28.90
C PRO A 513 16.98 -1.69 28.00
N ALA A 514 17.20 -1.57 26.69
CA ALA A 514 17.17 -2.70 25.78
C ALA A 514 18.42 -3.57 25.89
N TYR A 515 19.59 -2.95 26.04
CA TYR A 515 20.85 -3.67 26.27
C TYR A 515 20.78 -4.50 27.57
N GLU A 516 20.33 -3.92 28.69
CA GLU A 516 20.23 -4.63 29.97
C GLU A 516 19.22 -5.79 29.93
N MET A 517 18.18 -5.71 29.10
CA MET A 517 17.24 -6.82 28.87
C MET A 517 17.86 -7.97 28.07
N ILE A 518 18.74 -7.68 27.10
CA ILE A 518 19.55 -8.72 26.42
C ILE A 518 20.49 -9.38 27.43
N VAL A 519 21.24 -8.58 28.18
CA VAL A 519 22.17 -9.05 29.23
C VAL A 519 21.46 -9.94 30.26
N THR A 520 20.28 -9.52 30.72
CA THR A 520 19.50 -10.26 31.72
C THR A 520 18.96 -11.56 31.13
N GLY A 521 18.31 -11.51 29.97
CA GLY A 521 17.76 -12.70 29.31
C GLY A 521 18.83 -13.70 28.90
N GLU A 522 20.02 -13.24 28.51
CA GLU A 522 21.19 -14.08 28.21
C GLU A 522 21.73 -14.79 29.46
N ARG A 523 21.73 -14.12 30.62
CA ARG A 523 22.16 -14.72 31.90
C ARG A 523 21.13 -15.66 32.52
N THR A 524 19.83 -15.39 32.37
CA THR A 524 18.75 -16.20 32.94
C THR A 524 18.22 -17.28 31.99
N GLY A 525 18.65 -17.29 30.72
CA GLY A 525 18.09 -18.12 29.66
C GLY A 525 16.72 -17.65 29.15
N GLN A 526 16.21 -16.52 29.63
CA GLN A 526 14.87 -15.99 29.32
C GLN A 526 14.88 -14.91 28.22
N LEU A 527 15.79 -15.01 27.24
CA LEU A 527 15.82 -14.11 26.08
C LEU A 527 14.45 -13.93 25.40
N PRO A 528 13.62 -14.97 25.12
CA PRO A 528 12.33 -14.77 24.45
C PRO A 528 11.40 -13.81 25.21
N GLU A 529 11.29 -13.98 26.53
CA GLU A 529 10.42 -13.20 27.41
C GLU A 529 10.94 -11.77 27.62
N MET A 530 12.25 -11.60 27.84
CA MET A 530 12.86 -10.28 27.98
C MET A 530 12.75 -9.48 26.67
N MET A 531 12.94 -10.14 25.52
CA MET A 531 12.78 -9.52 24.20
C MET A 531 11.31 -9.19 23.88
N HIS A 532 10.34 -9.95 24.40
CA HIS A 532 8.92 -9.62 24.28
C HIS A 532 8.55 -8.35 25.08
N LYS A 533 8.91 -8.32 26.36
CA LYS A 533 8.62 -7.19 27.27
C LYS A 533 9.18 -5.88 26.74
N ILE A 534 10.42 -5.91 26.27
CA ILE A 534 11.09 -4.73 25.73
C ILE A 534 10.52 -4.32 24.35
N SER A 535 10.02 -5.27 23.54
CA SER A 535 9.37 -4.93 22.27
C SER A 535 8.06 -4.16 22.49
N LEU A 536 7.23 -4.60 23.44
CA LEU A 536 5.99 -3.89 23.80
C LEU A 536 6.28 -2.47 24.31
N TYR A 537 7.30 -2.32 25.15
CA TYR A 537 7.73 -1.02 25.67
C TYR A 537 8.19 -0.06 24.55
N TYR A 538 9.07 -0.50 23.65
CA TYR A 538 9.52 0.35 22.55
C TYR A 538 8.46 0.57 21.45
N GLN A 539 7.50 -0.35 21.29
CA GLN A 539 6.36 -0.17 20.39
C GLN A 539 5.46 0.99 20.86
N ASP A 540 5.20 1.11 22.16
CA ASP A 540 4.46 2.25 22.70
C ASP A 540 5.28 3.56 22.63
N LEU A 541 6.56 3.55 22.99
CA LEU A 541 7.43 4.71 22.81
C LEU A 541 7.51 5.18 21.35
N HIS A 542 7.55 4.26 20.39
CA HIS A 542 7.53 4.55 18.97
C HIS A 542 6.20 5.21 18.54
N LYS A 543 5.06 4.65 18.94
CA LYS A 543 3.71 5.19 18.70
C LYS A 543 3.53 6.59 19.32
N ASN A 544 4.03 6.80 20.53
CA ASN A 544 4.02 8.07 21.22
C ASN A 544 4.95 9.10 20.54
N SER A 545 6.10 8.68 20.02
CA SER A 545 7.02 9.55 19.29
C SER A 545 6.45 10.05 17.96
N VAL A 546 5.73 9.19 17.23
CA VAL A 546 4.95 9.60 16.05
C VAL A 546 3.85 10.60 16.41
N THR A 547 3.20 10.42 17.55
CA THR A 547 2.19 11.37 18.06
C THR A 547 2.84 12.71 18.44
N ARG A 548 4.03 12.70 19.05
CA ARG A 548 4.82 13.91 19.35
C ARG A 548 5.18 14.70 18.08
N ILE A 549 5.54 14.03 16.97
CA ILE A 549 5.75 14.70 15.67
C ILE A 549 4.51 15.51 15.28
N LYS A 550 3.30 14.95 15.38
CA LYS A 550 2.07 15.68 15.06
C LYS A 550 1.93 16.96 15.90
N THR A 551 2.10 16.85 17.22
CA THR A 551 1.96 17.98 18.16
C THR A 551 2.95 19.12 17.91
N PHE A 552 4.15 18.83 17.37
CA PHE A 552 5.12 19.88 16.99
C PHE A 552 4.89 20.42 15.57
N VAL A 553 4.54 19.57 14.61
CA VAL A 553 4.38 19.98 13.21
C VAL A 553 3.15 20.88 13.03
N GLU A 554 2.05 20.64 13.75
CA GLU A 554 0.81 21.41 13.60
C GLU A 554 0.96 22.91 13.95
N PRO A 555 1.51 23.31 15.13
CA PRO A 555 1.86 24.72 15.40
C PRO A 555 2.89 25.30 14.44
N ALA A 556 3.90 24.53 14.04
CA ALA A 556 4.93 25.00 13.10
C ALA A 556 4.34 25.33 11.71
N LEU A 557 3.40 24.51 11.22
CA LEU A 557 2.66 24.77 9.98
C LEU A 557 1.79 26.03 10.08
N ILE A 558 1.12 26.25 11.21
CA ILE A 558 0.31 27.46 11.44
C ILE A 558 1.21 28.70 11.42
N ILE A 559 2.30 28.72 12.19
CA ILE A 559 3.25 29.85 12.24
C ILE A 559 3.84 30.12 10.85
N MET A 560 4.26 29.07 10.12
CA MET A 560 4.78 29.19 8.76
C MET A 560 3.74 29.80 7.81
N LEU A 561 2.49 29.34 7.86
CA LEU A 561 1.41 29.84 7.00
C LEU A 561 1.05 31.29 7.35
N THR A 562 0.92 31.63 8.64
CA THR A 562 0.67 33.00 9.09
C THR A 562 1.80 33.94 8.69
N ALA A 563 3.06 33.53 8.82
CA ALA A 563 4.21 34.32 8.38
C ALA A 563 4.22 34.50 6.85
N MET A 564 4.03 33.42 6.09
CA MET A 564 4.01 33.46 4.61
C MET A 564 2.88 34.36 4.08
N VAL A 565 1.64 34.13 4.54
CA VAL A 565 0.48 34.94 4.12
C VAL A 565 0.59 36.36 4.63
N GLY A 566 1.05 36.56 5.87
CA GLY A 566 1.25 37.87 6.48
C GLY A 566 2.25 38.74 5.71
N VAL A 567 3.41 38.19 5.32
CA VAL A 567 4.39 38.88 4.47
C VAL A 567 3.78 39.29 3.13
N ILE A 568 3.02 38.39 2.48
CA ILE A 568 2.40 38.71 1.19
C ILE A 568 1.31 39.80 1.33
N VAL A 569 0.42 39.69 2.33
CA VAL A 569 -0.61 40.70 2.60
C VAL A 569 0.02 42.05 2.91
N LEU A 570 1.05 42.09 3.76
CA LEU A 570 1.76 43.32 4.10
C LEU A 570 2.47 43.93 2.88
N SER A 571 3.02 43.10 1.98
CA SER A 571 3.63 43.54 0.73
C SER A 571 2.65 44.22 -0.26
N ILE A 572 1.34 43.97 -0.12
CA ILE A 572 0.27 44.56 -0.94
C ILE A 572 -0.38 45.75 -0.22
N VAL A 573 -0.63 45.63 1.09
CA VAL A 573 -1.37 46.63 1.86
C VAL A 573 -0.53 47.87 2.17
N VAL A 574 0.78 47.74 2.43
CA VAL A 574 1.62 48.91 2.75
C VAL A 574 1.75 49.88 1.56
N PRO A 575 2.06 49.44 0.32
CA PRO A 575 2.02 50.34 -0.85
C PRO A 575 0.64 50.97 -1.10
N MET A 576 -0.43 50.25 -0.76
CA MET A 576 -1.80 50.75 -0.93
C MET A 576 -2.09 51.93 0.02
N PHE A 577 -1.53 51.95 1.23
CA PHE A 577 -1.67 53.10 2.13
C PHE A 577 -0.90 54.33 1.67
N SER A 578 0.34 54.18 1.17
CA SER A 578 1.07 55.31 0.58
C SER A 578 0.34 55.89 -0.63
N MET A 579 -0.26 55.02 -1.45
CA MET A 579 -1.11 55.42 -2.58
C MET A 579 -2.31 56.28 -2.15
N TYR A 580 -3.02 55.91 -1.07
CA TYR A 580 -4.11 56.74 -0.53
C TYR A 580 -3.63 58.10 -0.03
N SER A 581 -2.46 58.18 0.62
CA SER A 581 -1.93 59.46 1.10
C SER A 581 -1.52 60.42 -0.02
N GLN A 582 -1.06 59.90 -1.16
CA GLN A 582 -0.70 60.71 -2.33
C GLN A 582 -1.91 61.21 -3.14
N ILE A 583 -3.09 60.58 -3.00
CA ILE A 583 -4.33 60.99 -3.68
C ILE A 583 -5.12 62.04 -2.87
N GLN A 584 -4.81 62.20 -1.58
CA GLN A 584 -5.43 63.21 -0.69
C GLN A 584 -4.60 64.50 -0.55
N ALA A 585 -3.42 64.58 -1.17
CA ALA A 585 -2.56 65.75 -1.22
C ALA A 585 -2.66 66.45 -2.59
#